data_AF-A0A919PRX2-F1
#
_entry.id   AF-A0A919PRX2-F1
#
_cell.length_a   1.000
_cell.length_b   1.000
_cell.length_c   1.000
_cell.angle_alpha   90.00
_cell.angle_beta   90.00
_cell.angle_gamma   90.00
#
_symmetry.space_group_name_H-M   'P 1'
#
loop_
_entity.id
_entity.type
_entity.pdbx_description
1 polymer ?
#
loop_
_entity_poly.entity_id
_entity_poly.type
_entity_poly.pdbx_seq_one_letter_code
_entity_poly.pdbx_strand_id
1 'polypeptide(L)'
;MGASLAVIKLNEQGEPEAGLDLPADAVAGALAPLFGDVPDLTVPIAPDDCAELFHDGARLGSQWFLYGGPAGVQRVAVSVWDSDSAGPGGDFRAECTPVLEVLRDLARTTGARVFLDGGDVTDAPLDRALDLLAPGGPARKRRKPDHRAADEAAERYLREYLSSAGPRLAWLRDQADGPLDFSRDSLVPLWSWAVTRFKPRPADAPTDFVVADARNRYSVPRDADLPMWFGRTALQAPAHWDDESLAIIDAIVYYLAECLLRAVPVSRWEVGHGASRSWVNEYQPVLIGFRHAGVSLPIELIGRVLILMSPVYRTFRPDLPDNGERVTPEDLRDCFDTIMSFREA
;
A
#
# COMPACT_ATOMS: atom_id res chain seq x y z
N MET A 1 15.33 -3.89 -4.51
CA MET A 1 14.22 -4.88 -4.52
C MET A 1 14.00 -5.25 -3.07
N GLY A 2 12.75 -5.31 -2.61
CA GLY A 2 12.47 -5.71 -1.23
C GLY A 2 12.01 -7.16 -1.17
N ALA A 3 12.53 -7.95 -0.24
CA ALA A 3 11.98 -9.26 0.11
C ALA A 3 11.36 -9.17 1.52
N SER A 4 10.30 -9.93 1.75
CA SER A 4 9.63 -9.99 3.05
C SER A 4 9.92 -11.33 3.73
N LEU A 5 10.37 -11.27 4.98
CA LEU A 5 10.56 -12.41 5.85
C LEU A 5 9.57 -12.33 7.02
N ALA A 6 9.15 -13.47 7.55
CA ALA A 6 8.37 -13.50 8.78
C ALA A 6 8.72 -14.72 9.65
N VAL A 7 8.65 -14.54 10.97
CA VAL A 7 8.69 -15.64 11.95
C VAL A 7 7.38 -15.64 12.73
N ILE A 8 6.67 -16.78 12.65
CA ILE A 8 5.33 -16.95 13.20
C ILE A 8 5.22 -18.35 13.79
N LYS A 9 4.61 -18.48 14.97
CA LYS A 9 4.26 -19.77 15.56
C LYS A 9 2.89 -20.20 15.05
N LEU A 10 2.76 -21.48 14.69
CA LEU A 10 1.54 -22.03 14.13
C LEU A 10 1.01 -23.14 15.04
N ASN A 11 -0.30 -23.35 15.02
CA ASN A 11 -0.93 -24.50 15.65
C ASN A 11 -0.71 -25.80 14.84
N GLU A 12 -1.30 -26.89 15.30
CA GLU A 12 -1.16 -28.21 14.65
C GLU A 12 -1.73 -28.25 13.22
N GLN A 13 -2.65 -27.34 12.90
CA GLN A 13 -3.25 -27.19 11.57
C GLN A 13 -2.39 -26.32 10.64
N GLY A 14 -1.30 -25.74 11.14
CA GLY A 14 -0.44 -24.83 10.39
C GLY A 14 -1.00 -23.42 10.25
N GLU A 15 -1.91 -23.02 11.15
CA GLU A 15 -2.52 -21.69 11.17
C GLU A 15 -1.98 -20.85 12.34
N PRO A 16 -1.87 -19.51 12.19
CA PRO A 16 -1.62 -18.63 13.31
C PRO A 16 -2.80 -18.67 14.30
N GLU A 17 -2.52 -18.81 15.60
CA GLU A 17 -3.55 -18.85 16.64
C GLU A 17 -3.25 -17.83 17.74
N ALA A 18 -4.28 -17.14 18.23
CA ALA A 18 -4.13 -16.17 19.30
C ALA A 18 -3.61 -16.84 20.58
N GLY A 19 -2.57 -16.27 21.20
CA GLY A 19 -1.95 -16.83 22.39
C GLY A 19 -0.83 -17.84 22.13
N LEU A 20 -0.61 -18.27 20.88
CA LEU A 20 0.62 -18.94 20.46
C LEU A 20 1.72 -17.93 20.14
N ASP A 21 2.05 -17.05 21.08
CA ASP A 21 3.03 -16.00 20.84
C ASP A 21 4.48 -16.50 21.01
N LEU A 22 5.42 -15.78 20.40
CA LEU A 22 6.85 -15.92 20.63
C LEU A 22 7.20 -15.34 22.01
N PRO A 23 7.96 -16.05 22.86
CA PRO A 23 8.41 -15.50 24.13
C PRO A 23 9.22 -14.21 23.94
N ALA A 24 8.84 -13.19 24.70
CA ALA A 24 9.43 -11.86 24.66
C ALA A 24 10.97 -11.85 24.79
N ASP A 25 11.48 -12.62 25.75
CA ASP A 25 12.90 -12.80 26.04
C ASP A 25 13.63 -13.54 24.92
N ALA A 26 13.00 -14.53 24.30
CA ALA A 26 13.56 -15.24 23.14
C ALA A 26 13.69 -14.31 21.93
N VAL A 27 12.69 -13.46 21.67
CA VAL A 27 12.76 -12.45 20.60
C VAL A 27 13.87 -11.44 20.90
N ALA A 28 13.90 -10.88 22.11
CA ALA A 28 14.93 -9.92 22.49
C ALA A 28 16.34 -10.51 22.39
N GLY A 29 16.53 -11.73 22.89
CA GLY A 29 17.81 -12.44 22.84
C GLY A 29 18.25 -12.78 21.41
N ALA A 30 17.33 -13.13 20.53
CA ALA A 30 17.64 -13.41 19.13
C ALA A 30 18.03 -12.14 18.35
N LEU A 31 17.42 -11.00 18.65
CA LEU A 31 17.67 -9.72 17.95
C LEU A 31 18.91 -8.98 18.45
N ALA A 32 19.34 -9.22 19.70
CA ALA A 32 20.49 -8.56 20.32
C ALA A 32 21.79 -8.58 19.47
N PRO A 33 22.16 -9.64 18.74
CA PRO A 33 23.35 -9.64 17.88
C PRO A 33 23.30 -8.64 16.70
N LEU A 34 22.11 -8.31 16.18
CA LEU A 34 21.95 -7.40 15.03
C LEU A 34 21.82 -5.94 15.44
N PHE A 35 21.18 -5.72 16.59
CA PHE A 35 20.78 -4.39 17.05
C PHE A 35 21.67 -3.90 18.20
N GLY A 36 22.27 -4.80 18.97
CA GLY A 36 22.95 -4.48 20.21
C GLY A 36 21.95 -4.13 21.32
N ASP A 37 22.38 -3.32 22.29
CA ASP A 37 21.54 -2.79 23.36
C ASP A 37 20.70 -1.61 22.85
N VAL A 38 19.81 -1.83 21.88
CA VAL A 38 18.95 -0.75 21.36
C VAL A 38 17.91 -0.40 22.43
N PRO A 39 17.86 0.86 22.90
CA PRO A 39 16.90 1.31 23.90
C PRO A 39 15.44 1.07 23.48
N ASP A 40 15.18 1.08 22.17
CA ASP A 40 13.86 0.94 21.56
C ASP A 40 13.40 -0.52 21.42
N LEU A 41 14.24 -1.51 21.77
CA LEU A 41 13.82 -2.90 21.89
C LEU A 41 13.08 -3.11 23.24
N THR A 42 11.97 -2.41 23.43
CA THR A 42 11.13 -2.52 24.63
C THR A 42 10.15 -3.68 24.47
N VAL A 43 10.59 -4.88 24.85
CA VAL A 43 9.71 -6.04 24.99
C VAL A 43 9.37 -6.19 26.49
N PRO A 44 8.10 -6.38 26.89
CA PRO A 44 6.92 -6.73 26.08
C PRO A 44 6.30 -5.56 25.33
N ILE A 45 5.77 -5.87 24.14
CA ILE A 45 4.98 -4.98 23.30
C ILE A 45 3.51 -5.21 23.67
N ALA A 46 2.72 -4.15 23.80
CA ALA A 46 1.31 -4.28 24.15
C ALA A 46 0.55 -5.08 23.07
N PRO A 47 -0.49 -5.86 23.42
CA PRO A 47 -1.34 -6.52 22.44
C PRO A 47 -1.89 -5.52 21.42
N ASP A 48 -1.90 -5.91 20.14
CA ASP A 48 -2.33 -5.09 18.99
C ASP A 48 -1.45 -3.86 18.69
N ASP A 49 -0.34 -3.69 19.42
CA ASP A 49 0.67 -2.66 19.16
C ASP A 49 1.84 -3.22 18.32
N CYS A 50 2.66 -2.34 17.76
CA CYS A 50 3.79 -2.71 16.92
C CYS A 50 5.03 -1.87 17.25
N ALA A 51 6.15 -2.53 17.55
CA ALA A 51 7.46 -1.87 17.61
C ALA A 51 8.16 -1.97 16.25
N GLU A 52 8.80 -0.87 15.84
CA GLU A 52 9.56 -0.79 14.59
C GLU A 52 11.06 -0.64 14.88
N LEU A 53 11.89 -1.41 14.18
CA LEU A 53 13.35 -1.31 14.28
C LEU A 53 13.96 -1.19 12.88
N PHE A 54 15.05 -0.45 12.79
CA PHE A 54 15.81 -0.27 11.55
C PHE A 54 17.23 -0.76 11.74
N HIS A 55 17.71 -1.55 10.78
CA HIS A 55 19.10 -1.94 10.70
C HIS A 55 19.61 -1.63 9.29
N ASP A 56 20.56 -0.69 9.24
CA ASP A 56 21.23 -0.26 8.02
C ASP A 56 22.68 -0.79 8.04
N GLY A 57 22.92 -1.80 7.20
CA GLY A 57 24.25 -2.27 6.85
C GLY A 57 24.91 -1.37 5.81
N ALA A 58 26.06 -1.79 5.28
CA ALA A 58 26.74 -1.02 4.24
C ALA A 58 25.94 -1.03 2.92
N ARG A 59 25.15 -2.09 2.69
CA ARG A 59 24.31 -2.24 1.49
C ARG A 59 22.91 -2.78 1.78
N LEU A 60 22.75 -3.59 2.81
CA LEU A 60 21.45 -4.06 3.26
C LEU A 60 20.78 -2.98 4.09
N GLY A 61 19.61 -2.51 3.67
CA GLY A 61 18.66 -1.89 4.58
C GLY A 61 17.63 -2.92 5.04
N SER A 62 17.26 -2.89 6.31
CA SER A 62 16.18 -3.73 6.82
C SER A 62 15.29 -2.99 7.83
N GLN A 63 13.99 -3.20 7.71
CA GLN A 63 12.97 -2.69 8.62
C GLN A 63 12.24 -3.88 9.23
N TRP A 64 12.13 -3.87 10.55
CA TRP A 64 11.60 -4.95 11.36
C TRP A 64 10.35 -4.47 12.08
N PHE A 65 9.32 -5.31 12.11
CA PHE A 65 8.06 -5.06 12.78
C PHE A 65 7.82 -6.19 13.77
N LEU A 66 7.66 -5.83 15.04
CA LEU A 66 7.38 -6.75 16.14
C LEU A 66 5.93 -6.51 16.58
N TYR A 67 5.03 -7.44 16.25
CA TYR A 67 3.61 -7.32 16.59
C TYR A 67 3.35 -7.91 17.97
N GLY A 68 2.83 -7.12 18.90
CA GLY A 68 2.51 -7.56 20.25
C GLY A 68 1.29 -8.47 20.30
N GLY A 69 1.39 -9.55 21.05
CA GLY A 69 0.31 -10.51 21.30
C GLY A 69 -0.03 -10.61 22.79
N PRO A 70 -1.12 -11.31 23.15
CA PRO A 70 -1.58 -11.43 24.54
C PRO A 70 -0.58 -12.11 25.50
N ALA A 71 0.37 -12.90 25.00
CA ALA A 71 1.35 -13.68 25.76
C ALA A 71 2.81 -13.37 25.37
N GLY A 72 3.07 -12.50 24.39
CA GLY A 72 4.41 -12.19 23.92
C GLY A 72 4.42 -11.41 22.60
N VAL A 73 5.26 -11.84 21.65
CA VAL A 73 5.31 -11.27 20.30
C VAL A 73 4.59 -12.22 19.35
N GLN A 74 3.46 -11.79 18.79
CA GLN A 74 2.65 -12.59 17.86
C GLN A 74 3.41 -12.91 16.57
N ARG A 75 4.15 -11.94 16.03
CA ARG A 75 4.88 -12.06 14.76
C ARG A 75 6.08 -11.13 14.72
N VAL A 76 7.18 -11.63 14.15
CA VAL A 76 8.29 -10.79 13.68
C VAL A 76 8.22 -10.75 12.15
N ALA A 77 8.12 -9.56 11.56
CA ALA A 77 8.17 -9.37 10.11
C ALA A 77 9.35 -8.49 9.72
N VAL A 78 10.03 -8.81 8.63
CA VAL A 78 11.23 -8.09 8.18
C VAL A 78 11.12 -7.79 6.70
N SER A 79 11.25 -6.52 6.35
CA SER A 79 11.47 -6.07 4.98
C SER A 79 12.96 -5.83 4.79
N VAL A 80 13.59 -6.54 3.86
CA VAL A 80 15.00 -6.32 3.49
C VAL A 80 15.09 -5.72 2.10
N TRP A 81 16.00 -4.77 1.87
CA TRP A 81 16.27 -4.23 0.54
C TRP A 81 17.75 -3.96 0.31
N ASP A 82 18.17 -4.12 -0.94
CA ASP A 82 19.49 -3.75 -1.42
C ASP A 82 19.52 -2.24 -1.77
N SER A 83 20.31 -1.45 -1.04
CA SER A 83 20.49 -0.01 -1.25
C SER A 83 21.39 0.31 -2.46
N ASP A 84 22.21 -0.65 -2.90
CA ASP A 84 23.04 -0.56 -4.12
C ASP A 84 22.80 -1.75 -5.04
N SER A 85 21.69 -1.70 -5.78
CA SER A 85 21.36 -2.76 -6.75
C SER A 85 22.32 -2.88 -7.95
N ALA A 86 23.32 -1.99 -8.09
CA ALA A 86 24.32 -2.03 -9.16
C ALA A 86 25.60 -2.76 -8.76
N GLY A 87 25.89 -2.90 -7.47
CA GLY A 87 27.08 -3.57 -6.94
C GLY A 87 27.03 -5.12 -7.05
N PRO A 88 28.17 -5.81 -6.82
CA PRO A 88 28.26 -7.27 -6.87
C PRO A 88 27.33 -7.93 -5.83
N GLY A 89 26.41 -8.82 -6.23
CA GLY A 89 25.40 -9.38 -5.31
C GLY A 89 25.94 -10.14 -4.09
N GLY A 90 27.23 -10.50 -4.08
CA GLY A 90 27.90 -11.17 -2.96
C GLY A 90 27.88 -10.38 -1.66
N ASP A 91 28.10 -9.05 -1.72
CA ASP A 91 28.15 -8.20 -0.52
C ASP A 91 26.77 -8.11 0.14
N PHE A 92 25.72 -7.89 -0.66
CA PHE A 92 24.34 -7.92 -0.18
C PHE A 92 23.97 -9.28 0.43
N ARG A 93 24.36 -10.38 -0.22
CA ARG A 93 24.13 -11.73 0.31
C ARG A 93 24.86 -11.96 1.64
N ALA A 94 26.09 -11.48 1.78
CA ALA A 94 26.85 -11.57 3.02
C ALA A 94 26.14 -10.81 4.15
N GLU A 95 25.60 -9.62 3.87
CA GLU A 95 24.81 -8.86 4.86
C GLU A 95 23.42 -9.48 5.15
N CYS A 96 22.78 -10.15 4.18
CA CYS A 96 21.54 -10.88 4.43
C CYS A 96 21.72 -12.13 5.30
N THR A 97 22.93 -12.69 5.36
CA THR A 97 23.24 -13.92 6.12
C THR A 97 22.91 -13.79 7.61
N PRO A 98 23.46 -12.81 8.36
CA PRO A 98 23.16 -12.68 9.78
C PRO A 98 21.69 -12.38 10.07
N VAL A 99 20.98 -11.64 9.19
CA VAL A 99 19.53 -11.42 9.32
C VAL A 99 18.77 -12.74 9.27
N LEU A 100 19.04 -13.57 8.27
CA LEU A 100 18.36 -14.85 8.11
C LEU A 100 18.72 -15.84 9.22
N GLU A 101 19.97 -15.85 9.68
CA GLU A 101 20.42 -16.69 10.80
C GLU A 101 19.66 -16.33 12.09
N VAL A 102 19.52 -15.05 12.43
CA VAL A 102 18.72 -14.61 13.59
C VAL A 102 17.28 -15.10 13.52
N LEU A 103 16.62 -14.98 12.35
CA LEU A 103 15.23 -15.44 12.20
C LEU A 103 15.11 -16.96 12.35
N ARG A 104 16.10 -17.71 11.85
CA ARG A 104 16.14 -19.17 11.99
C ARG A 104 16.44 -19.61 13.43
N ASP A 105 17.29 -18.90 14.13
CA ASP A 105 17.61 -19.16 15.53
C ASP A 105 16.40 -18.91 16.43
N LEU A 106 15.67 -17.82 16.16
CA LEU A 106 14.40 -17.54 16.81
C LEU A 106 13.37 -18.64 16.54
N ALA A 107 13.22 -19.07 15.28
CA ALA A 107 12.31 -20.14 14.92
C ALA A 107 12.64 -21.46 15.63
N ARG A 108 13.92 -21.86 15.65
CA ARG A 108 14.39 -23.07 16.33
C ARG A 108 14.15 -23.03 17.83
N THR A 109 14.44 -21.90 18.47
CA THR A 109 14.31 -21.75 19.94
C THR A 109 12.85 -21.76 20.39
N THR A 110 11.93 -21.28 19.55
CA THR A 110 10.52 -21.08 19.92
C THR A 110 9.56 -22.10 19.32
N GLY A 111 10.05 -22.98 18.43
CA GLY A 111 9.21 -23.88 17.63
C GLY A 111 8.37 -23.15 16.58
N ALA A 112 8.75 -21.93 16.20
CA ALA A 112 8.09 -21.15 15.16
C ALA A 112 8.62 -21.52 13.77
N ARG A 113 8.02 -20.92 12.73
CA ARG A 113 8.39 -21.15 11.33
C ARG A 113 8.86 -19.86 10.67
N VAL A 114 9.80 -19.99 9.74
CA VAL A 114 10.34 -18.88 8.95
C VAL A 114 9.71 -18.90 7.55
N PHE A 115 9.16 -17.77 7.13
CA PHE A 115 8.60 -17.56 5.81
C PHE A 115 9.39 -16.52 5.03
N LEU A 116 9.54 -16.73 3.72
CA LEU A 116 10.12 -15.79 2.77
C LEU A 116 9.15 -15.58 1.60
N ASP A 117 8.65 -14.36 1.43
CA ASP A 117 7.62 -13.95 0.47
C ASP A 117 6.34 -14.84 0.49
N GLY A 118 6.09 -15.51 1.61
CA GLY A 118 4.98 -16.44 1.84
C GLY A 118 5.32 -17.93 1.67
N GLY A 119 6.53 -18.26 1.22
CA GLY A 119 7.03 -19.64 1.19
C GLY A 119 7.72 -20.02 2.49
N ASP A 120 7.43 -21.20 3.04
CA ASP A 120 8.13 -21.70 4.23
C ASP A 120 9.57 -22.11 3.91
N VAL A 121 10.52 -21.56 4.67
CA VAL A 121 11.96 -21.80 4.52
C VAL A 121 12.61 -22.27 5.82
N THR A 122 11.82 -22.68 6.82
CA THR A 122 12.29 -23.04 8.17
C THR A 122 13.42 -24.07 8.12
N ASP A 123 13.18 -25.16 7.39
CA ASP A 123 14.11 -26.29 7.25
C ASP A 123 14.97 -26.23 5.97
N ALA A 124 14.80 -25.18 5.16
CA ALA A 124 15.59 -25.04 3.94
C ALA A 124 17.09 -24.87 4.27
N PRO A 125 18.03 -25.44 3.50
CA PRO A 125 19.45 -25.13 3.66
C PRO A 125 19.70 -23.62 3.60
N LEU A 126 20.63 -23.08 4.40
CA LEU A 126 20.88 -21.63 4.48
C LEU A 126 21.15 -21.03 3.10
N ASP A 127 21.99 -21.68 2.30
CA ASP A 127 22.27 -21.25 0.92
C ASP A 127 21.02 -21.20 0.04
N ARG A 128 20.08 -22.13 0.24
CA ARG A 128 18.84 -22.16 -0.53
C ARG A 128 17.92 -21.01 -0.15
N ALA A 129 17.80 -20.72 1.14
CA ALA A 129 17.02 -19.58 1.61
C ALA A 129 17.68 -18.25 1.22
N LEU A 130 19.01 -18.15 1.27
CA LEU A 130 19.76 -17.02 0.74
C LEU A 130 19.65 -16.88 -0.77
N ASP A 131 19.52 -17.97 -1.53
CA ASP A 131 19.26 -17.88 -2.98
C ASP A 131 17.89 -17.29 -3.31
N LEU A 132 16.90 -17.53 -2.44
CA LEU A 132 15.58 -16.92 -2.55
C LEU A 132 15.62 -15.44 -2.14
N LEU A 133 16.38 -15.11 -1.10
CA LEU A 133 16.49 -13.76 -0.54
C LEU A 133 17.39 -12.82 -1.36
N ALA A 134 18.58 -13.31 -1.70
CA ALA A 134 19.70 -12.62 -2.31
C ALA A 134 20.42 -13.56 -3.30
N PRO A 135 19.83 -13.83 -4.48
CA PRO A 135 20.36 -14.80 -5.44
C PRO A 135 21.80 -14.47 -5.85
N GLY A 136 22.75 -15.35 -5.51
CA GLY A 136 24.20 -15.14 -5.65
C GLY A 136 24.75 -15.21 -7.08
N GLY A 137 23.88 -15.37 -8.09
CA GLY A 137 24.29 -15.27 -9.49
C GLY A 137 24.64 -13.83 -9.87
N PRO A 138 25.42 -13.60 -10.95
CA PRO A 138 25.50 -12.27 -11.55
C PRO A 138 24.07 -11.84 -11.76
N ALA A 139 23.65 -10.74 -11.09
CA ALA A 139 22.26 -10.31 -11.02
C ALA A 139 21.65 -10.63 -12.36
N ARG A 140 20.81 -11.69 -12.43
CA ARG A 140 20.21 -12.13 -13.70
C ARG A 140 19.76 -10.80 -14.25
N LYS A 141 20.31 -10.34 -15.40
CA LYS A 141 19.91 -9.07 -15.99
C LYS A 141 18.45 -9.31 -16.31
N ARG A 142 17.58 -9.12 -15.30
CA ARG A 142 16.15 -9.01 -15.40
C ARG A 142 16.11 -7.94 -16.45
N ARG A 143 15.73 -8.36 -17.64
CA ARG A 143 15.64 -7.53 -18.83
C ARG A 143 15.08 -6.24 -18.28
N LYS A 144 15.90 -5.16 -18.24
CA LYS A 144 15.46 -3.91 -17.64
C LYS A 144 14.07 -3.71 -18.22
N PRO A 145 13.03 -3.47 -17.39
CA PRO A 145 11.70 -3.25 -17.93
C PRO A 145 11.90 -2.33 -19.11
N ASP A 146 11.37 -2.73 -20.28
CA ASP A 146 11.50 -1.90 -21.45
C ASP A 146 10.74 -0.63 -21.12
N HIS A 147 11.45 0.36 -20.55
CA HIS A 147 10.86 1.53 -19.93
C HIS A 147 10.02 2.25 -20.97
N ARG A 148 10.50 2.25 -22.21
CA ARG A 148 9.75 2.73 -23.36
C ARG A 148 8.41 2.02 -23.55
N ALA A 149 8.37 0.68 -23.49
CA ALA A 149 7.10 -0.05 -23.62
C ALA A 149 6.16 0.19 -22.44
N ALA A 150 6.70 0.35 -21.23
CA ALA A 150 5.93 0.71 -20.04
C ALA A 150 5.38 2.15 -20.13
N ASP A 151 6.21 3.10 -20.55
CA ASP A 151 5.86 4.50 -20.80
C ASP A 151 4.76 4.60 -21.87
N GLU A 152 4.95 3.93 -23.01
CA GLU A 152 3.96 3.89 -24.09
C GLU A 152 2.62 3.28 -23.63
N ALA A 153 2.67 2.27 -22.77
CA ALA A 153 1.46 1.68 -22.18
C ALA A 153 0.79 2.63 -21.17
N ALA A 154 1.57 3.35 -20.36
CA ALA A 154 1.08 4.35 -19.42
C ALA A 154 0.43 5.55 -20.13
N GLU A 155 1.03 6.03 -21.21
CA GLU A 155 0.50 7.12 -22.05
C GLU A 155 -0.79 6.71 -22.77
N ARG A 156 -0.87 5.46 -23.25
CA ARG A 156 -2.11 4.91 -23.79
C ARG A 156 -3.19 4.85 -22.70
N TYR A 157 -2.84 4.35 -21.52
CA TYR A 157 -3.76 4.30 -20.40
C TYR A 157 -4.28 5.69 -20.00
N LEU A 158 -3.41 6.69 -19.90
CA LEU A 158 -3.81 8.06 -19.60
C LEU A 158 -4.81 8.59 -20.64
N ARG A 159 -4.56 8.38 -21.94
CA ARG A 159 -5.48 8.81 -22.99
C ARG A 159 -6.84 8.13 -22.89
N GLU A 160 -6.86 6.83 -22.64
CA GLU A 160 -8.11 6.06 -22.46
C GLU A 160 -8.87 6.52 -21.22
N TYR A 161 -8.17 6.71 -20.09
CA TYR A 161 -8.72 7.26 -18.85
C TYR A 161 -9.39 8.61 -19.10
N LEU A 162 -8.67 9.58 -19.69
CA LEU A 162 -9.22 10.91 -19.98
C LEU A 162 -10.38 10.89 -20.98
N SER A 163 -10.42 9.92 -21.89
CA SER A 163 -11.55 9.78 -22.83
C SER A 163 -12.86 9.41 -22.13
N SER A 164 -12.79 8.81 -20.94
CA SER A 164 -13.97 8.42 -20.14
C SER A 164 -14.51 9.55 -19.26
N ALA A 165 -13.75 10.65 -19.09
CA ALA A 165 -14.12 11.76 -18.20
C ALA A 165 -15.46 12.41 -18.60
N GLY A 166 -15.65 12.75 -19.88
CA GLY A 166 -16.86 13.40 -20.37
C GLY A 166 -18.15 12.61 -20.08
N PRO A 167 -18.25 11.34 -20.50
CA PRO A 167 -19.37 10.48 -20.18
C PRO A 167 -19.61 10.31 -18.67
N ARG A 168 -18.55 10.16 -17.86
CA ARG A 168 -18.68 10.00 -16.40
C ARG A 168 -19.18 11.27 -15.71
N LEU A 169 -18.71 12.44 -16.13
CA LEU A 169 -19.20 13.73 -15.64
C LEU A 169 -20.65 14.00 -16.05
N ALA A 170 -21.06 13.58 -17.26
CA ALA A 170 -22.45 13.67 -17.69
C ALA A 170 -23.35 12.78 -16.82
N TRP A 171 -22.96 11.51 -16.64
CA TRP A 171 -23.64 10.59 -15.74
C TRP A 171 -23.77 11.15 -14.32
N LEU A 172 -22.70 11.73 -13.76
CA LEU A 172 -22.73 12.32 -12.43
C LEU A 172 -23.75 13.45 -12.30
N ARG A 173 -23.83 14.33 -13.30
CA ARG A 173 -24.82 15.43 -13.32
C ARG A 173 -26.25 14.93 -13.40
N ASP A 174 -26.48 13.81 -14.07
CA ASP A 174 -27.81 13.21 -14.16
C ASP A 174 -28.23 12.52 -12.85
N GLN A 175 -27.26 12.09 -12.04
CA GLN A 175 -27.49 11.34 -10.81
C GLN A 175 -27.48 12.19 -9.52
N ALA A 176 -26.64 13.23 -9.48
CA ALA A 176 -26.43 14.05 -8.30
C ALA A 176 -27.60 15.02 -8.08
N ASP A 177 -27.94 15.24 -6.82
CA ASP A 177 -28.94 16.25 -6.44
C ASP A 177 -28.31 17.64 -6.42
N GLY A 178 -28.84 18.55 -7.25
CA GLY A 178 -28.44 19.96 -7.27
C GLY A 178 -27.40 20.33 -8.33
N PRO A 179 -27.04 21.61 -8.41
CA PRO A 179 -26.16 22.11 -9.47
C PRO A 179 -24.70 21.70 -9.23
N LEU A 180 -24.12 21.04 -10.23
CA LEU A 180 -22.70 20.74 -10.32
C LEU A 180 -22.00 21.72 -11.29
N ASP A 181 -21.48 22.82 -10.73
CA ASP A 181 -20.91 23.95 -11.47
C ASP A 181 -19.37 24.00 -11.48
N PHE A 182 -18.72 22.94 -10.97
CA PHE A 182 -17.27 22.82 -10.76
C PHE A 182 -16.67 23.88 -9.82
N SER A 183 -17.48 24.50 -8.97
CA SER A 183 -16.97 25.34 -7.89
C SER A 183 -16.49 24.50 -6.71
N ARG A 184 -15.59 25.08 -5.90
CA ARG A 184 -15.19 24.52 -4.61
C ARG A 184 -16.40 24.17 -3.73
N ASP A 185 -17.40 25.04 -3.68
CA ASP A 185 -18.54 24.89 -2.77
C ASP A 185 -19.53 23.82 -3.24
N SER A 186 -19.56 23.49 -4.55
CA SER A 186 -20.34 22.37 -5.08
C SER A 186 -19.86 20.99 -4.61
N LEU A 187 -18.63 20.88 -4.07
CA LEU A 187 -18.10 19.62 -3.55
C LEU A 187 -18.82 19.14 -2.29
N VAL A 188 -19.36 20.05 -1.48
CA VAL A 188 -20.09 19.73 -0.24
C VAL A 188 -21.42 18.99 -0.51
N PRO A 189 -22.36 19.55 -1.32
CA PRO A 189 -23.59 18.83 -1.65
C PRO A 189 -23.31 17.56 -2.46
N LEU A 190 -22.30 17.55 -3.34
CA LEU A 190 -21.89 16.35 -4.07
C LEU A 190 -21.46 15.23 -3.12
N TRP A 191 -20.59 15.53 -2.15
CA TRP A 191 -20.12 14.52 -1.20
C TRP A 191 -21.25 14.04 -0.28
N SER A 192 -22.08 14.97 0.19
CA SER A 192 -23.27 14.63 1.00
C SER A 192 -24.19 13.67 0.27
N TRP A 193 -24.43 13.90 -1.03
CA TRP A 193 -25.20 12.99 -1.87
C TRP A 193 -24.51 11.61 -2.00
N ALA A 194 -23.22 11.60 -2.32
CA ALA A 194 -22.46 10.37 -2.56
C ALA A 194 -22.42 9.45 -1.33
N VAL A 195 -22.18 10.01 -0.13
CA VAL A 195 -22.11 9.27 1.14
C VAL A 195 -23.38 8.45 1.39
N THR A 196 -24.55 8.96 1.00
CA THR A 196 -25.83 8.24 1.17
C THR A 196 -26.03 7.07 0.20
N ARG A 197 -25.21 6.99 -0.85
CA ARG A 197 -25.33 6.00 -1.93
C ARG A 197 -24.32 4.87 -1.83
N PHE A 198 -23.21 5.08 -1.12
CA PHE A 198 -22.18 4.06 -0.98
C PHE A 198 -22.69 2.82 -0.25
N LYS A 199 -22.32 1.64 -0.76
CA LYS A 199 -22.74 0.34 -0.25
C LYS A 199 -21.58 -0.65 -0.34
N PRO A 200 -21.26 -1.35 0.77
CA PRO A 200 -20.34 -2.46 0.69
C PRO A 200 -20.99 -3.62 -0.08
N ARG A 201 -20.18 -4.43 -0.75
CA ARG A 201 -20.57 -5.76 -1.20
C ARG A 201 -20.88 -6.65 0.00
N PRO A 202 -21.68 -7.71 -0.20
CA PRO A 202 -21.79 -8.81 0.77
C PRO A 202 -20.40 -9.35 1.14
N ALA A 203 -20.19 -9.67 2.43
CA ALA A 203 -18.90 -10.14 2.93
C ALA A 203 -18.46 -11.48 2.30
N ASP A 204 -19.40 -12.27 1.79
CA ASP A 204 -19.22 -13.54 1.11
C ASP A 204 -19.22 -13.42 -0.42
N ALA A 205 -19.25 -12.20 -0.96
CA ALA A 205 -19.21 -11.98 -2.41
C ALA A 205 -17.93 -12.59 -3.01
N PRO A 206 -18.03 -13.36 -4.11
CA PRO A 206 -16.90 -14.08 -4.68
C PRO A 206 -15.85 -13.12 -5.23
N THR A 207 -14.58 -13.41 -4.92
CA THR A 207 -13.43 -12.66 -5.46
C THR A 207 -12.37 -13.61 -5.99
N ASP A 208 -11.58 -13.12 -6.95
CA ASP A 208 -10.34 -13.74 -7.40
C ASP A 208 -9.15 -13.02 -6.79
N PHE A 209 -8.17 -13.77 -6.28
CA PHE A 209 -6.95 -13.21 -5.73
C PHE A 209 -5.91 -13.02 -6.84
N VAL A 210 -5.45 -11.78 -7.01
CA VAL A 210 -4.48 -11.40 -8.04
C VAL A 210 -3.13 -11.05 -7.41
N VAL A 211 -2.07 -11.63 -7.96
CA VAL A 211 -0.67 -11.30 -7.62
C VAL A 211 -0.03 -10.68 -8.86
N ALA A 212 -0.09 -9.35 -8.96
CA ALA A 212 0.53 -8.62 -10.07
C ALA A 212 2.05 -8.55 -9.90
N ASP A 213 2.52 -8.32 -8.67
CA ASP A 213 3.92 -8.43 -8.28
C ASP A 213 4.09 -8.67 -6.76
N ALA A 214 5.33 -8.64 -6.26
CA ALA A 214 5.65 -8.89 -4.85
C ALA A 214 4.93 -7.92 -3.88
N ARG A 215 4.66 -6.68 -4.30
CA ARG A 215 4.05 -5.61 -3.51
C ARG A 215 2.60 -5.31 -3.91
N ASN A 216 2.14 -5.87 -5.02
CA ASN A 216 0.83 -5.62 -5.57
C ASN A 216 -0.03 -6.90 -5.57
N ARG A 217 -0.71 -7.13 -4.44
CA ARG A 217 -1.59 -8.28 -4.19
C ARG A 217 -2.95 -7.76 -3.74
N TYR A 218 -4.02 -8.18 -4.39
CA TYR A 218 -5.36 -7.69 -4.09
C TYR A 218 -6.45 -8.67 -4.57
N SER A 219 -7.66 -8.49 -4.06
CA SER A 219 -8.83 -9.24 -4.50
C SER A 219 -9.58 -8.48 -5.59
N VAL A 220 -10.12 -9.19 -6.57
CA VAL A 220 -10.95 -8.67 -7.65
C VAL A 220 -12.34 -9.30 -7.55
N PRO A 221 -13.43 -8.53 -7.41
CA PRO A 221 -14.77 -9.07 -7.44
C PRO A 221 -15.06 -9.80 -8.76
N ARG A 222 -15.66 -10.99 -8.69
CA ARG A 222 -16.09 -11.71 -9.91
C ARG A 222 -17.32 -11.05 -10.50
N ASP A 223 -17.41 -11.08 -11.83
CA ASP A 223 -18.56 -10.60 -12.62
C ASP A 223 -18.95 -9.13 -12.35
N ALA A 224 -18.00 -8.31 -11.88
CA ALA A 224 -18.23 -6.89 -11.58
C ALA A 224 -17.87 -5.98 -12.76
N ASP A 225 -18.63 -4.90 -12.94
CA ASP A 225 -18.27 -3.79 -13.83
C ASP A 225 -17.34 -2.83 -13.08
N LEU A 226 -16.03 -3.00 -13.29
CA LEU A 226 -15.00 -2.28 -12.54
C LEU A 226 -14.50 -1.05 -13.33
N PRO A 227 -14.29 0.10 -12.67
CA PRO A 227 -13.62 1.24 -13.29
C PRO A 227 -12.24 0.87 -13.82
N MET A 228 -11.82 1.54 -14.89
CA MET A 228 -10.53 1.31 -15.57
C MET A 228 -9.30 1.39 -14.63
N TRP A 229 -9.39 2.15 -13.54
CA TRP A 229 -8.32 2.28 -12.57
C TRP A 229 -8.23 1.13 -11.57
N PHE A 230 -9.27 0.31 -11.45
CA PHE A 230 -9.33 -0.74 -10.43
C PHE A 230 -8.19 -1.75 -10.60
N GLY A 231 -7.48 -2.05 -9.52
CA GLY A 231 -6.41 -3.05 -9.51
C GLY A 231 -5.10 -2.60 -10.16
N ARG A 232 -4.96 -1.34 -10.58
CA ARG A 232 -3.66 -0.86 -11.06
C ARG A 232 -2.60 -0.85 -9.95
N THR A 233 -3.03 -0.64 -8.72
CA THR A 233 -2.26 -0.85 -7.50
C THR A 233 -3.15 -1.53 -6.46
N ALA A 234 -2.55 -2.16 -5.44
CA ALA A 234 -3.31 -2.79 -4.36
C ALA A 234 -4.14 -1.75 -3.58
N LEU A 235 -3.66 -0.51 -3.50
CA LEU A 235 -4.41 0.61 -2.92
C LEU A 235 -5.62 1.01 -3.77
N GLN A 236 -5.58 0.77 -5.07
CA GLN A 236 -6.66 1.04 -6.03
C GLN A 236 -7.52 -0.21 -6.27
N ALA A 237 -7.58 -1.16 -5.33
CA ALA A 237 -8.40 -2.36 -5.41
C ALA A 237 -9.33 -2.53 -4.20
N PRO A 238 -10.19 -1.55 -3.87
CA PRO A 238 -11.10 -1.65 -2.72
C PRO A 238 -12.28 -2.59 -3.05
N ALA A 239 -12.02 -3.89 -3.09
CA ALA A 239 -12.96 -4.93 -3.53
C ALA A 239 -14.24 -5.04 -2.67
N HIS A 240 -14.24 -4.41 -1.50
CA HIS A 240 -15.38 -4.38 -0.60
C HIS A 240 -16.49 -3.41 -1.05
N TRP A 241 -16.23 -2.48 -1.99
CA TRP A 241 -17.27 -1.59 -2.53
C TRP A 241 -17.99 -2.24 -3.72
N ASP A 242 -19.31 -2.04 -3.80
CA ASP A 242 -20.11 -2.52 -4.93
C ASP A 242 -19.85 -1.71 -6.22
N ASP A 243 -20.36 -2.20 -7.35
CA ASP A 243 -20.14 -1.60 -8.68
C ASP A 243 -20.62 -0.14 -8.71
N GLU A 244 -21.79 0.14 -8.12
CA GLU A 244 -22.37 1.49 -8.05
C GLU A 244 -21.46 2.44 -7.27
N SER A 245 -20.95 2.00 -6.11
CA SER A 245 -20.02 2.78 -5.28
C SER A 245 -18.71 3.07 -6.01
N LEU A 246 -18.16 2.08 -6.71
CA LEU A 246 -16.94 2.26 -7.50
C LEU A 246 -17.16 3.23 -8.68
N ALA A 247 -18.33 3.20 -9.32
CA ALA A 247 -18.71 4.15 -10.37
C ALA A 247 -18.88 5.58 -9.83
N ILE A 248 -19.46 5.75 -8.64
CA ILE A 248 -19.55 7.05 -7.95
C ILE A 248 -18.16 7.59 -7.64
N ILE A 249 -17.25 6.77 -7.11
CA ILE A 249 -15.86 7.15 -6.84
C ILE A 249 -15.18 7.63 -8.12
N ASP A 250 -15.29 6.86 -9.21
CA ASP A 250 -14.72 7.21 -10.52
C ASP A 250 -15.21 8.59 -11.00
N ALA A 251 -16.52 8.84 -10.90
CA ALA A 251 -17.11 10.11 -11.29
C ALA A 251 -16.70 11.30 -10.40
N ILE A 252 -16.61 11.09 -9.08
CA ILE A 252 -16.15 12.12 -8.13
C ILE A 252 -14.69 12.50 -8.41
N VAL A 253 -13.83 11.53 -8.74
CA VAL A 253 -12.43 11.79 -9.11
C VAL A 253 -12.35 12.72 -10.32
N TYR A 254 -13.13 12.46 -11.39
CA TYR A 254 -13.18 13.36 -12.54
C TYR A 254 -13.73 14.75 -12.19
N TYR A 255 -14.77 14.81 -11.35
CA TYR A 255 -15.36 16.09 -10.96
C TYR A 255 -14.39 16.94 -10.14
N LEU A 256 -13.73 16.33 -9.15
CA LEU A 256 -12.68 16.97 -8.36
C LEU A 256 -11.52 17.44 -9.25
N ALA A 257 -11.10 16.63 -10.21
CA ALA A 257 -10.08 17.02 -11.17
C ALA A 257 -10.46 18.26 -11.98
N GLU A 258 -11.70 18.33 -12.48
CA GLU A 258 -12.20 19.50 -13.20
C GLU A 258 -12.25 20.75 -12.33
N CYS A 259 -12.66 20.64 -11.05
CA CYS A 259 -12.59 21.74 -10.10
C CYS A 259 -11.14 22.26 -9.96
N LEU A 260 -10.17 21.35 -9.81
CA LEU A 260 -8.75 21.69 -9.65
C LEU A 260 -8.16 22.31 -10.91
N LEU A 261 -8.42 21.73 -12.08
CA LEU A 261 -7.96 22.24 -13.38
C LEU A 261 -8.45 23.67 -13.65
N ARG A 262 -9.69 23.97 -13.27
CA ARG A 262 -10.27 25.32 -13.37
C ARG A 262 -9.67 26.29 -12.37
N ALA A 263 -9.37 25.83 -11.16
CA ALA A 263 -8.82 26.66 -10.09
C ALA A 263 -7.31 26.93 -10.24
N VAL A 264 -6.58 26.06 -10.94
CA VAL A 264 -5.14 26.16 -11.18
C VAL A 264 -4.86 26.03 -12.69
N PRO A 265 -4.86 27.14 -13.46
CA PRO A 265 -4.77 27.08 -14.92
C PRO A 265 -3.49 26.43 -15.48
N VAL A 266 -2.42 26.37 -14.69
CA VAL A 266 -1.16 25.70 -15.07
C VAL A 266 -1.20 24.19 -14.87
N SER A 267 -2.20 23.68 -14.14
CA SER A 267 -2.35 22.26 -13.86
C SER A 267 -2.84 21.50 -15.09
N ARG A 268 -2.38 20.27 -15.22
CA ARG A 268 -2.76 19.34 -16.30
C ARG A 268 -2.53 17.91 -15.87
N TRP A 269 -3.18 16.99 -16.58
CA TRP A 269 -2.92 15.57 -16.45
C TRP A 269 -1.60 15.17 -17.11
N GLU A 270 -0.83 14.33 -16.43
CA GLU A 270 0.36 13.66 -16.97
C GLU A 270 0.45 12.23 -16.45
N VAL A 271 1.33 11.44 -17.06
CA VAL A 271 1.76 10.16 -16.50
C VAL A 271 2.72 10.46 -15.35
N GLY A 272 2.42 9.92 -14.19
CA GLY A 272 3.26 10.05 -13.01
C GLY A 272 4.57 9.29 -13.20
N HIS A 273 5.67 9.99 -12.91
CA HIS A 273 6.99 9.39 -12.75
C HIS A 273 7.66 9.88 -11.47
N GLY A 274 8.15 8.94 -10.67
CA GLY A 274 8.85 9.21 -9.42
C GLY A 274 10.36 9.13 -9.58
N ALA A 275 11.09 9.89 -8.76
CA ALA A 275 12.55 9.78 -8.69
C ALA A 275 13.00 8.43 -8.07
N SER A 276 12.13 7.77 -7.30
CA SER A 276 12.41 6.48 -6.69
C SER A 276 11.73 5.34 -7.45
N ARG A 277 12.44 4.21 -7.56
CA ARG A 277 11.96 2.99 -8.25
C ARG A 277 10.71 2.36 -7.62
N SER A 278 10.29 2.83 -6.46
CA SER A 278 9.12 2.36 -5.71
C SER A 278 8.11 3.46 -5.45
N TRP A 279 8.10 4.51 -6.27
CA TRP A 279 7.08 5.52 -6.16
C TRP A 279 5.71 4.92 -6.45
N VAL A 280 4.78 5.07 -5.51
CA VAL A 280 3.49 4.35 -5.51
C VAL A 280 2.59 4.72 -6.68
N ASN A 281 2.82 5.89 -7.29
CA ASN A 281 2.04 6.43 -8.40
C ASN A 281 2.77 6.33 -9.75
N GLU A 282 3.83 5.52 -9.84
CA GLU A 282 4.53 5.29 -11.11
C GLU A 282 3.55 4.77 -12.17
N TYR A 283 3.57 5.38 -13.36
CA TYR A 283 2.69 5.06 -14.49
C TYR A 283 1.18 5.25 -14.21
N GLN A 284 0.81 6.08 -13.22
CA GLN A 284 -0.58 6.47 -12.94
C GLN A 284 -0.90 7.87 -13.48
N PRO A 285 -2.16 8.15 -13.87
CA PRO A 285 -2.63 9.51 -14.12
C PRO A 285 -2.48 10.37 -12.88
N VAL A 286 -1.78 11.48 -13.02
CA VAL A 286 -1.62 12.47 -11.94
C VAL A 286 -1.89 13.86 -12.46
N LEU A 287 -2.38 14.74 -11.59
CA LEU A 287 -2.38 16.17 -11.86
C LEU A 287 -1.05 16.77 -11.43
N ILE A 288 -0.41 17.49 -12.34
CA ILE A 288 0.78 18.29 -12.06
C ILE A 288 0.43 19.79 -12.00
N GLY A 289 1.41 20.65 -11.71
CA GLY A 289 1.19 22.09 -11.54
C GLY A 289 1.06 22.53 -10.07
N PHE A 290 1.27 21.61 -9.14
CA PHE A 290 1.29 21.86 -7.69
C PHE A 290 2.72 21.74 -7.15
N ARG A 291 3.03 22.51 -6.09
CA ARG A 291 4.31 22.53 -5.40
C ARG A 291 4.15 22.54 -3.89
N HIS A 292 5.04 21.84 -3.21
CA HIS A 292 5.19 21.93 -1.76
C HIS A 292 6.66 22.16 -1.42
N ALA A 293 6.96 23.23 -0.68
CA ALA A 293 8.33 23.65 -0.36
C ALA A 293 9.27 23.74 -1.60
N GLY A 294 8.75 24.25 -2.71
CA GLY A 294 9.48 24.40 -3.97
C GLY A 294 9.60 23.12 -4.82
N VAL A 295 9.24 21.95 -4.26
CA VAL A 295 9.29 20.66 -4.95
C VAL A 295 7.97 20.41 -5.68
N SER A 296 8.04 19.95 -6.94
CA SER A 296 6.85 19.56 -7.70
C SER A 296 6.15 18.38 -7.01
N LEU A 297 4.84 18.49 -6.82
CA LEU A 297 4.03 17.50 -6.14
C LEU A 297 2.94 16.99 -7.08
N PRO A 298 3.18 15.89 -7.81
CA PRO A 298 2.13 15.24 -8.59
C PRO A 298 1.02 14.72 -7.66
N ILE A 299 -0.23 15.00 -8.02
CA ILE A 299 -1.41 14.62 -7.24
C ILE A 299 -2.13 13.46 -7.93
N GLU A 300 -2.08 12.29 -7.33
CA GLU A 300 -2.88 11.13 -7.73
C GLU A 300 -4.23 11.22 -7.00
N LEU A 301 -5.33 11.37 -7.75
CA LEU A 301 -6.63 11.73 -7.18
C LEU A 301 -7.45 10.52 -6.71
N ILE A 302 -7.26 9.34 -7.27
CA ILE A 302 -8.05 8.15 -6.88
C ILE A 302 -7.70 7.79 -5.44
N GLY A 303 -6.41 7.69 -5.11
CA GLY A 303 -5.94 7.44 -3.76
C GLY A 303 -6.42 8.50 -2.76
N ARG A 304 -6.48 9.77 -3.17
CA ARG A 304 -7.02 10.85 -2.31
C ARG A 304 -8.50 10.64 -2.01
N VAL A 305 -9.32 10.31 -2.99
CA VAL A 305 -10.75 10.03 -2.77
C VAL A 305 -10.93 8.73 -1.99
N LEU A 306 -10.15 7.69 -2.26
CA LEU A 306 -10.21 6.42 -1.53
C LEU A 306 -9.86 6.59 -0.04
N ILE A 307 -8.99 7.53 0.34
CA ILE A 307 -8.76 7.86 1.75
C ILE A 307 -10.04 8.39 2.41
N LEU A 308 -10.81 9.25 1.72
CA LEU A 308 -12.10 9.76 2.23
C LEU A 308 -13.15 8.65 2.39
N MET A 309 -12.99 7.53 1.69
CA MET A 309 -13.90 6.38 1.80
C MET A 309 -13.67 5.56 3.07
N SER A 310 -12.52 5.68 3.75
CA SER A 310 -12.22 4.90 4.96
C SER A 310 -13.22 5.18 6.10
N PRO A 311 -13.47 6.44 6.50
CA PRO A 311 -14.50 6.75 7.50
C PRO A 311 -15.90 6.29 7.07
N VAL A 312 -16.23 6.40 5.78
CA VAL A 312 -17.52 5.92 5.23
C VAL A 312 -17.65 4.42 5.41
N TYR A 313 -16.63 3.64 5.06
CA TYR A 313 -16.64 2.18 5.20
C TYR A 313 -16.87 1.75 6.65
N ARG A 314 -16.24 2.45 7.61
CA ARG A 314 -16.40 2.17 9.05
C ARG A 314 -17.84 2.34 9.53
N THR A 315 -18.64 3.23 8.92
CA THR A 315 -20.07 3.33 9.25
C THR A 315 -20.86 2.04 8.99
N PHE A 316 -20.38 1.18 8.08
CA PHE A 316 -20.96 -0.13 7.78
C PHE A 316 -20.31 -1.27 8.56
N ARG A 317 -19.22 -1.00 9.28
CA ARG A 317 -18.40 -1.97 10.01
C ARG A 317 -18.16 -1.50 11.45
N PRO A 318 -19.22 -1.47 12.28
CA PRO A 318 -19.11 -1.05 13.68
C PRO A 318 -18.27 -2.02 14.53
N ASP A 319 -17.88 -3.17 13.97
CA ASP A 319 -16.94 -4.13 14.55
C ASP A 319 -15.48 -3.67 14.51
N LEU A 320 -15.14 -2.69 13.66
CA LEU A 320 -13.78 -2.17 13.56
C LEU A 320 -13.49 -1.15 14.67
N PRO A 321 -12.25 -1.05 15.19
CA PRO A 321 -11.88 -0.06 16.19
C PRO A 321 -12.22 1.37 15.74
N ASP A 322 -12.83 2.16 16.63
CA ASP A 322 -13.09 3.57 16.39
C ASP A 322 -11.76 4.33 16.43
N ASN A 323 -11.38 4.94 15.31
CA ASN A 323 -10.20 5.81 15.22
C ASN A 323 -10.55 7.30 15.43
N GLY A 324 -11.80 7.60 15.79
CA GLY A 324 -12.30 8.96 16.02
C GLY A 324 -12.62 9.72 14.73
N GLU A 325 -12.37 9.14 13.55
CA GLU A 325 -12.74 9.76 12.27
C GLU A 325 -14.26 9.73 12.08
N ARG A 326 -14.80 10.82 11.55
CA ARG A 326 -16.22 10.98 11.24
C ARG A 326 -16.34 11.53 9.84
N VAL A 327 -17.27 10.97 9.06
CA VAL A 327 -17.62 11.50 7.74
C VAL A 327 -18.32 12.84 7.92
N THR A 328 -17.86 13.87 7.22
CA THR A 328 -18.50 15.18 7.20
C THR A 328 -18.91 15.56 5.78
N PRO A 329 -19.98 16.36 5.59
CA PRO A 329 -20.32 16.95 4.29
C PRO A 329 -19.15 17.65 3.60
N GLU A 330 -18.22 18.21 4.39
CA GLU A 330 -17.11 19.02 3.95
C GLU A 330 -15.89 18.23 3.44
N ASP A 331 -15.78 16.91 3.69
CA ASP A 331 -14.54 16.15 3.47
C ASP A 331 -13.96 16.31 2.05
N LEU A 332 -14.80 16.26 1.01
CA LEU A 332 -14.35 16.42 -0.38
C LEU A 332 -13.87 17.84 -0.69
N ARG A 333 -14.51 18.86 -0.11
CA ARG A 333 -14.08 20.26 -0.22
C ARG A 333 -12.77 20.49 0.54
N ASP A 334 -12.63 19.89 1.71
CA ASP A 334 -11.42 20.02 2.52
C ASP A 334 -10.24 19.27 1.88
N CYS A 335 -10.51 18.17 1.16
CA CYS A 335 -9.55 17.52 0.26
C CYS A 335 -9.11 18.46 -0.87
N PHE A 336 -10.05 19.14 -1.53
CA PHE A 336 -9.74 20.18 -2.53
C PHE A 336 -8.87 21.29 -1.91
N ASP A 337 -9.24 21.83 -0.75
CA ASP A 337 -8.48 22.89 -0.08
C ASP A 337 -7.07 22.46 0.32
N THR A 338 -6.93 21.21 0.78
CA THR A 338 -5.63 20.61 1.09
C THR A 338 -4.76 20.58 -0.16
N ILE A 339 -5.29 20.14 -1.31
CA ILE A 339 -4.55 20.15 -2.58
C ILE A 339 -4.23 21.59 -3.01
N MET A 340 -5.18 22.51 -2.86
CA MET A 340 -5.00 23.92 -3.20
C MET A 340 -3.98 24.63 -2.31
N SER A 341 -3.69 24.13 -1.11
CA SER A 341 -2.58 24.62 -0.27
C SER A 341 -1.21 24.36 -0.91
N PHE A 342 -1.13 23.46 -1.90
CA PHE A 342 0.05 23.21 -2.72
C PHE A 342 0.05 24.03 -4.02
N ARG A 343 -0.89 24.95 -4.24
CA ARG A 343 -0.74 25.94 -5.31
C ARG A 343 0.38 26.90 -4.90
N GLU A 344 1.17 27.36 -5.88
CA GLU A 344 2.33 28.22 -5.63
C GLU A 344 2.03 29.38 -4.66
N ALA A 345 2.89 29.52 -3.65
CA ALA A 345 3.23 30.77 -2.99
C ALA A 345 4.35 31.46 -3.78
#